data_AF-A0A4Q6B1F8-F1
#
_entry.id   AF-A0A4Q6B1F8-F1
#
_cell.length_a   1.000
_cell.length_b   1.000
_cell.length_c   1.000
_cell.angle_alpha   90.00
_cell.angle_beta   90.00
_cell.angle_gamma   90.00
#
_symmetry.space_group_name_H-M   'P 1'
#
loop_
_entity.id
_entity.type
_entity.pdbx_description
1 polymer ?
#
loop_
_entity_poly.entity_id
_entity_poly.type
_entity_poly.pdbx_seq_one_letter_code
_entity_poly.pdbx_strand_id
1 'polypeptide(L)'
;NESHGCSYADGWDNVQFQRMPNVSLRPGRDGVSVDDMIKGVEKGVYIVGRGSYSIDQQRYNFQFGGQLFYEIAEGKITGMLEDVAYQSNTQYFWNQCTQICDERDYRCFGTFRDGKGQPGQISAVSHGCSTSRFNKINVLNTNSAKSA
;
A
#
# COMPACT_ATOMS: atom_id res chain seq x y z
N ASN A 1 -13.48 11.09 24.68
CA ASN A 1 -13.82 12.47 24.25
C ASN A 1 -12.59 13.35 24.37
N GLU A 2 -11.56 13.08 23.57
CA GLU A 2 -10.34 13.88 23.55
C GLU A 2 -9.77 13.92 22.13
N SER A 3 -8.85 14.85 21.89
CA SER A 3 -8.17 14.97 20.59
C SER A 3 -7.30 13.74 20.32
N HIS A 4 -7.26 13.29 19.06
CA HIS A 4 -6.34 12.24 18.61
C HIS A 4 -5.00 12.79 18.09
N GLY A 5 -4.71 14.10 18.29
CA GLY A 5 -3.43 14.70 17.89
C GLY A 5 -3.19 14.74 16.38
N CYS A 6 -4.25 14.75 15.56
CA CYS A 6 -4.17 14.67 14.09
C CYS A 6 -4.51 15.98 13.36
N SER A 7 -4.59 17.11 14.07
CA SER A 7 -4.79 18.43 13.44
C SER A 7 -3.44 19.05 13.12
N TYR A 8 -3.21 19.45 11.88
CA TYR A 8 -1.92 19.96 11.42
C TYR A 8 -2.11 21.08 10.39
N ALA A 9 -1.17 22.03 10.39
CA ALA A 9 -0.95 23.05 9.37
C ALA A 9 0.54 23.07 9.00
N ASP A 10 0.88 23.31 7.73
CA ASP A 10 2.27 23.37 7.26
C ASP A 10 2.92 24.77 7.38
N GLY A 11 2.19 25.75 7.91
CA GLY A 11 2.64 27.11 8.16
C GLY A 11 1.86 27.77 9.31
N TRP A 12 2.42 28.84 9.89
CA TRP A 12 1.81 29.57 11.01
C TRP A 12 0.55 30.35 10.61
N ASP A 13 0.44 30.69 9.32
CA ASP A 13 -0.64 31.45 8.69
C ASP A 13 -1.66 30.56 7.96
N ASN A 14 -1.46 29.23 8.00
CA ASN A 14 -2.31 28.26 7.31
C ASN A 14 -3.37 27.66 8.25
N VAL A 15 -4.56 27.40 7.71
CA VAL A 15 -5.66 26.76 8.45
C VAL A 15 -5.31 25.31 8.74
N GLN A 16 -5.41 24.90 10.01
CA GLN A 16 -5.24 23.52 10.43
C GLN A 16 -6.48 22.66 10.10
N PHE A 17 -6.24 21.42 9.70
CA PHE A 17 -7.30 20.43 9.50
C PHE A 17 -6.78 19.01 9.76
N GLN A 18 -7.69 18.04 9.73
CA GLN A 18 -7.34 16.66 10.05
C GLN A 18 -6.42 16.04 8.99
N ARG A 19 -5.26 15.59 9.45
CA ARG A 19 -4.23 14.91 8.67
C ARG A 19 -4.12 13.45 9.07
N MET A 20 -3.48 12.67 8.21
CA MET A 20 -3.20 11.28 8.52
C MET A 20 -2.03 11.23 9.51
N PRO A 21 -2.12 10.45 10.60
CA PRO A 21 -0.96 10.14 11.41
C PRO A 21 -0.04 9.16 10.66
N ASN A 22 1.04 8.73 11.30
CA ASN A 22 1.79 7.57 10.82
C ASN A 22 0.94 6.31 11.03
N VAL A 23 0.59 5.62 9.93
CA VAL A 23 -0.25 4.41 9.97
C VAL A 23 0.59 3.23 9.54
N SER A 24 0.70 2.22 10.40
CA SER A 24 1.50 1.03 10.15
C SER A 24 0.69 -0.24 10.37
N LEU A 25 0.98 -1.26 9.58
CA LEU A 25 0.48 -2.61 9.78
C LEU A 25 1.45 -3.34 10.71
N ARG A 26 0.93 -3.85 11.83
CA ARG A 26 1.73 -4.61 12.79
C ARG A 26 2.25 -5.90 12.12
N PRO A 27 3.51 -6.31 12.35
CA PRO A 27 4.01 -7.60 11.86
C PRO A 27 3.17 -8.78 12.32
N GLY A 28 3.17 -9.84 11.53
CA GLY A 28 2.60 -11.13 11.91
C GLY A 28 3.35 -11.75 13.10
N ARG A 29 2.68 -12.66 13.81
CA ARG A 29 3.26 -13.33 14.99
C ARG A 29 3.64 -14.79 14.73
N ASP A 30 3.28 -15.33 13.57
CA ASP A 30 3.37 -16.76 13.27
C ASP A 30 4.74 -17.19 12.71
N GLY A 31 5.75 -16.31 12.76
CA GLY A 31 7.11 -16.63 12.32
C GLY A 31 7.28 -16.82 10.80
N VAL A 32 6.29 -16.39 10.00
CA VAL A 32 6.27 -16.57 8.55
C VAL A 32 7.30 -15.66 7.88
N SER A 33 8.19 -16.25 7.08
CA SER A 33 9.11 -15.53 6.19
C SER A 33 8.47 -15.20 4.85
N VAL A 34 9.08 -14.28 4.09
CA VAL A 34 8.65 -13.94 2.72
C VAL A 34 8.70 -15.18 1.81
N ASP A 35 9.75 -16.00 1.92
CA ASP A 35 9.89 -17.21 1.12
C ASP A 35 8.79 -18.24 1.44
N ASP A 36 8.42 -18.39 2.71
CA ASP A 36 7.34 -19.31 3.11
C ASP A 36 5.99 -18.82 2.62
N MET A 37 5.75 -17.51 2.64
CA MET A 37 4.56 -16.90 2.07
C MET A 37 4.50 -17.12 0.55
N ILE A 38 5.60 -16.91 -0.17
CA ILE A 38 5.69 -17.12 -1.63
C ILE A 38 5.41 -18.57 -1.98
N LYS A 39 6.00 -19.56 -1.28
CA LYS A 39 5.75 -21.00 -1.49
C LYS A 39 4.26 -21.37 -1.45
N GLY A 40 3.46 -20.63 -0.66
CA GLY A 40 2.02 -20.84 -0.53
C GLY A 40 1.16 -20.15 -1.61
N VAL A 41 1.76 -19.56 -2.65
CA VAL A 41 1.06 -18.84 -3.72
C VAL A 41 1.22 -19.60 -5.04
N GLU A 42 0.11 -20.16 -5.55
CA GLU A 42 0.09 -20.87 -6.84
C GLU A 42 0.23 -19.92 -8.04
N LYS A 43 -0.46 -18.78 -8.01
CA LYS A 43 -0.38 -17.73 -9.03
C LYS A 43 -0.60 -16.37 -8.39
N GLY A 44 0.30 -15.42 -8.62
CA GLY A 44 0.17 -14.08 -8.05
C GLY A 44 1.23 -13.11 -8.55
N VAL A 45 1.24 -11.91 -7.96
CA VAL A 45 2.24 -10.88 -8.23
C VAL A 45 2.88 -10.46 -6.92
N TYR A 46 4.21 -10.54 -6.84
CA TYR A 46 4.98 -9.94 -5.76
C TYR A 46 5.31 -8.50 -6.13
N ILE A 47 4.78 -7.56 -5.34
CA ILE A 47 4.94 -6.12 -5.56
C ILE A 47 5.94 -5.57 -4.53
N VAL A 48 7.03 -4.98 -4.99
CA VAL A 48 8.07 -4.40 -4.14
C VAL A 48 8.02 -2.89 -4.21
N GLY A 49 8.04 -2.26 -3.03
CA GLY A 49 8.11 -0.81 -2.92
C GLY A 49 6.80 -0.11 -3.26
N ARG A 50 6.87 1.21 -3.48
CA ARG A 50 5.70 2.06 -3.74
C ARG A 50 5.80 2.73 -5.12
N GLY A 51 4.75 2.60 -5.93
CA GLY A 51 4.61 3.28 -7.21
C GLY A 51 3.63 4.46 -7.15
N SER A 52 2.91 4.66 -8.26
CA SER A 52 1.83 5.65 -8.35
C SER A 52 0.67 5.28 -7.42
N TYR A 53 -0.10 6.28 -6.99
CA TYR A 53 -1.28 6.09 -6.18
C TYR A 53 -2.38 7.06 -6.56
N SER A 54 -3.59 6.54 -6.66
CA SER A 54 -4.81 7.30 -6.88
C SER A 54 -5.88 6.79 -5.90
N ILE A 55 -6.56 7.71 -5.24
CA ILE A 55 -7.66 7.43 -4.31
C ILE A 55 -8.81 8.36 -4.62
N ASP A 56 -10.04 7.86 -4.53
CA ASP A 56 -11.21 8.72 -4.69
C ASP A 56 -11.41 9.64 -3.46
N GLN A 57 -12.27 10.66 -3.62
CA GLN A 57 -12.52 11.63 -2.56
C GLN A 57 -13.11 11.01 -1.29
N GLN A 58 -13.94 9.97 -1.46
CA GLN A 58 -14.58 9.24 -0.37
C GLN A 58 -13.63 8.26 0.33
N ARG A 59 -12.41 8.05 -0.22
CA ARG A 59 -11.45 7.02 0.19
C ARG A 59 -12.04 5.62 0.13
N TYR A 60 -13.03 5.45 -0.73
CA TYR A 60 -13.73 4.20 -0.94
C TYR A 60 -12.91 3.34 -1.91
N ASN A 61 -12.52 3.88 -3.07
CA ASN A 61 -11.73 3.17 -4.08
C ASN A 61 -10.30 3.68 -4.18
N PHE A 62 -9.38 2.79 -4.57
CA PHE A 62 -8.00 3.13 -4.86
C PHE A 62 -7.43 2.34 -6.05
N GLN A 63 -6.37 2.89 -6.65
CA GLN A 63 -5.47 2.22 -7.58
C GLN A 63 -4.03 2.54 -7.20
N PHE A 64 -3.23 1.51 -6.92
CA PHE A 64 -1.83 1.66 -6.52
C PHE A 64 -0.90 0.82 -7.43
N GLY A 65 0.35 1.27 -7.54
CA GLY A 65 1.45 0.53 -8.17
C GLY A 65 2.61 0.27 -7.21
N GLY A 66 3.66 -0.36 -7.72
CA GLY A 66 4.92 -0.66 -7.02
C GLY A 66 6.13 -0.11 -7.78
N GLN A 67 7.33 -0.34 -7.23
CA GLN A 67 8.60 -0.07 -7.89
C GLN A 67 9.05 -1.23 -8.76
N LEU A 68 8.86 -2.46 -8.29
CA LEU A 68 9.15 -3.69 -9.02
C LEU A 68 7.98 -4.65 -8.88
N PHE A 69 7.78 -5.47 -9.91
CA PHE A 69 6.73 -6.48 -9.96
C PHE A 69 7.34 -7.79 -10.43
N TYR A 70 7.01 -8.88 -9.74
CA TYR A 70 7.44 -10.21 -10.11
C TYR A 70 6.23 -11.14 -10.17
N GLU A 71 6.17 -11.98 -11.19
CA GLU A 71 5.21 -13.08 -11.22
C GLU A 71 5.61 -14.13 -10.18
N ILE A 72 4.62 -14.61 -9.43
CA ILE A 72 4.71 -15.84 -8.65
C ILE A 72 3.94 -16.94 -9.38
N ALA A 73 4.60 -18.06 -9.68
CA ALA A 73 3.98 -19.27 -10.19
C ALA A 73 4.45 -20.49 -9.41
N GLU A 74 3.52 -21.34 -8.99
CA GLU A 74 3.77 -22.59 -8.25
C GLU A 74 4.74 -22.42 -7.06
N GLY A 75 4.51 -21.36 -6.28
CA GLY A 75 5.30 -21.08 -5.09
C GLY A 75 6.69 -20.50 -5.35
N LYS A 76 6.96 -19.97 -6.56
CA LYS A 76 8.27 -19.42 -6.95
C LYS A 76 8.13 -18.11 -7.70
N ILE A 77 9.09 -17.20 -7.50
CA ILE A 77 9.26 -16.04 -8.38
C ILE A 77 9.83 -16.54 -9.72
N THR A 78 9.15 -16.23 -10.82
CA THR A 78 9.54 -16.69 -12.17
C THR A 78 10.22 -15.60 -12.98
N GLY A 79 9.63 -14.40 -13.03
CA GLY A 79 10.11 -13.30 -13.86
C GLY A 79 9.53 -11.95 -13.47
N MET A 80 10.06 -10.88 -14.05
CA MET A 80 9.56 -9.52 -13.84
C MET A 80 8.34 -9.23 -14.70
N LEU A 81 7.43 -8.41 -14.18
CA LEU A 81 6.28 -7.87 -14.89
C LEU A 81 6.43 -6.36 -15.07
N GLU A 82 5.80 -5.82 -16.11
CA GLU A 82 5.71 -4.38 -16.37
C GLU A 82 4.27 -3.89 -16.28
N ASP A 83 4.12 -2.58 -16.06
CA ASP A 83 2.85 -1.86 -16.12
C ASP A 83 1.74 -2.39 -15.19
N VAL A 84 2.11 -2.96 -14.04
CA VAL A 84 1.17 -3.52 -13.07
C VAL A 84 0.57 -2.44 -12.16
N ALA A 85 -0.75 -2.46 -12.01
CA ALA A 85 -1.46 -1.74 -10.96
C ALA A 85 -2.47 -2.66 -10.28
N TYR A 86 -2.76 -2.43 -8.99
CA TYR A 86 -3.82 -3.12 -8.29
C TYR A 86 -4.89 -2.14 -7.84
N GLN A 87 -6.15 -2.57 -7.95
CA GLN A 87 -7.32 -1.78 -7.62
C GLN A 87 -8.20 -2.49 -6.61
N SER A 88 -8.81 -1.73 -5.72
CA SER A 88 -9.83 -2.26 -4.84
C SER A 88 -10.67 -1.17 -4.19
N ASN A 89 -11.70 -1.63 -3.49
CA ASN A 89 -12.30 -0.87 -2.41
C ASN A 89 -11.49 -1.09 -1.12
N THR A 90 -11.35 -0.04 -0.30
CA THR A 90 -10.59 -0.08 0.95
C THR A 90 -11.04 -1.20 1.89
N GLN A 91 -12.34 -1.35 2.16
CA GLN A 91 -12.84 -2.36 3.11
C GLN A 91 -12.62 -3.78 2.57
N TYR A 92 -12.90 -4.00 1.28
CA TYR A 92 -12.68 -5.30 0.65
C TYR A 92 -11.20 -5.69 0.69
N PHE A 93 -10.30 -4.78 0.30
CA PHE A 93 -8.85 -5.03 0.30
C PHE A 93 -8.34 -5.49 1.67
N TRP A 94 -8.65 -4.75 2.74
CA TRP A 94 -8.19 -5.10 4.07
C TRP A 94 -8.79 -6.42 4.58
N ASN A 95 -10.05 -6.73 4.23
CA ASN A 95 -10.66 -8.04 4.51
C ASN A 95 -10.03 -9.21 3.72
N GLN A 96 -9.26 -8.93 2.67
CA GLN A 96 -8.52 -9.94 1.93
C GLN A 96 -7.07 -10.11 2.41
N CYS A 97 -6.63 -9.41 3.46
CA CYS A 97 -5.34 -9.64 4.08
C CYS A 97 -5.34 -11.01 4.79
N THR A 98 -4.66 -12.00 4.22
CA THR A 98 -4.72 -13.39 4.72
C THR A 98 -3.45 -13.82 5.44
N GLN A 99 -2.34 -13.11 5.28
CA GLN A 99 -1.07 -13.44 5.92
C GLN A 99 -0.16 -12.21 5.97
N ILE A 100 0.62 -12.07 7.05
CA ILE A 100 1.58 -10.99 7.25
C ILE A 100 2.89 -11.64 7.74
N CYS A 101 4.02 -11.30 7.11
CA CYS A 101 5.33 -11.76 7.56
C CYS A 101 5.67 -11.19 8.94
N ASP A 102 6.59 -11.83 9.65
CA ASP A 102 6.97 -11.37 10.98
C ASP A 102 7.88 -10.12 10.97
N GLU A 103 8.33 -9.73 12.16
CA GLU A 103 9.11 -8.51 12.38
C GLU A 103 10.47 -8.50 11.68
N ARG A 104 11.02 -9.67 11.30
CA ARG A 104 12.31 -9.76 10.58
C ARG A 104 12.24 -9.13 9.20
N ASP A 105 11.03 -9.04 8.63
CA ASP A 105 10.77 -8.39 7.34
C ASP A 105 10.16 -6.98 7.49
N TYR A 106 9.96 -6.47 8.71
CA TYR A 106 9.32 -5.18 8.89
C TYR A 106 10.16 -4.03 8.34
N ARG A 107 9.53 -3.17 7.53
CA ARG A 107 10.17 -1.99 6.94
C ARG A 107 9.27 -0.78 7.16
N CYS A 108 9.87 0.38 7.40
CA CYS A 108 9.17 1.65 7.50
C CYS A 108 9.64 2.59 6.38
N PHE A 109 8.68 3.12 5.62
CA PHE A 109 8.93 4.06 4.53
C PHE A 109 8.20 5.37 4.79
N GLY A 110 8.75 6.47 4.28
CA GLY A 110 8.18 7.80 4.41
C GLY A 110 7.88 8.45 3.07
N THR A 111 6.93 9.40 3.07
CA THR A 111 6.75 10.37 1.99
C THR A 111 6.73 11.77 2.59
N PHE A 112 7.45 12.69 1.95
CA PHE A 112 7.42 14.12 2.28
C PHE A 112 6.29 14.86 1.55
N ARG A 113 5.40 14.13 0.86
CA ARG A 113 4.42 14.70 -0.08
C ARG A 113 3.02 14.13 0.11
N ASP A 114 2.52 14.01 1.35
CA ASP A 114 1.07 13.86 1.58
C ASP A 114 0.41 15.22 1.36
N GLY A 115 -0.28 15.41 0.24
CA GLY A 115 -0.94 16.67 -0.12
C GLY A 115 -2.44 16.64 0.16
N LYS A 116 -2.97 17.65 0.85
CA LYS A 116 -4.40 17.81 1.14
C LYS A 116 -4.82 19.27 1.25
N GLY A 117 -6.13 19.53 1.18
CA GLY A 117 -6.71 20.86 1.40
C GLY A 117 -6.83 21.71 0.14
N GLN A 118 -7.57 22.82 0.25
CA GLN A 118 -7.64 23.88 -0.73
C GLN A 118 -7.76 25.24 0.00
N PRO A 119 -6.69 26.08 0.06
CA PRO A 119 -5.38 25.91 -0.57
C PRO A 119 -4.63 24.65 -0.13
N GLY A 120 -3.84 24.08 -1.04
CA GLY A 120 -3.12 22.82 -0.79
C GLY A 120 -2.01 22.95 0.23
N GLN A 121 -1.91 21.98 1.14
CA GLN A 121 -0.87 21.85 2.17
C GLN A 121 -0.19 20.48 2.10
N ILE A 122 1.09 20.43 2.47
CA ILE A 122 1.89 19.19 2.45
C ILE A 122 2.27 18.77 3.88
N SER A 123 2.27 17.46 4.16
CA SER A 123 2.85 16.91 5.38
C SER A 123 3.76 15.73 5.08
N ALA A 124 4.70 15.48 6.00
CA ALA A 124 5.46 14.24 6.03
C ALA A 124 4.67 13.17 6.76
N VAL A 125 4.59 11.97 6.19
CA VAL A 125 3.99 10.79 6.83
C VAL A 125 4.85 9.57 6.59
N SER A 126 4.74 8.60 7.48
CA SER A 126 5.41 7.31 7.39
C SER A 126 4.44 6.15 7.59
N HIS A 127 4.75 5.06 6.89
CA HIS A 127 4.01 3.82 6.92
C HIS A 127 4.98 2.66 7.01
N GLY A 128 4.75 1.77 7.98
CA GLY A 128 5.53 0.54 8.07
C GLY A 128 4.66 -0.70 7.97
N CYS A 129 5.22 -1.72 7.36
CA CYS A 129 4.63 -3.04 7.25
C CYS A 129 5.72 -4.09 6.99
N SER A 130 5.40 -5.34 7.32
CA SER A 130 6.06 -6.49 6.72
C SER A 130 5.32 -6.86 5.42
N THR A 131 5.96 -7.67 4.57
CA THR A 131 5.31 -8.24 3.39
C THR A 131 4.00 -8.92 3.80
N SER A 132 2.93 -8.58 3.09
CA SER A 132 1.57 -9.01 3.41
C SER A 132 0.88 -9.56 2.17
N ARG A 133 0.14 -10.65 2.34
CA ARG A 133 -0.59 -11.33 1.28
C ARG A 133 -2.04 -10.85 1.25
N PHE A 134 -2.47 -10.42 0.08
CA PHE A 134 -3.86 -10.07 -0.18
C PHE A 134 -4.41 -10.98 -1.29
N ASN A 135 -5.46 -11.73 -1.00
CA ASN A 135 -6.06 -12.63 -1.98
C ASN A 135 -7.15 -11.93 -2.80
N LYS A 136 -7.41 -12.42 -4.02
CA LYS A 136 -8.55 -11.96 -4.85
C LYS A 136 -8.58 -10.44 -5.11
N ILE A 137 -7.40 -9.81 -5.18
CA ILE A 137 -7.28 -8.39 -5.55
C ILE A 137 -7.27 -8.27 -7.07
N ASN A 138 -7.97 -7.26 -7.59
CA ASN A 138 -7.96 -6.96 -9.01
C ASN A 138 -6.60 -6.36 -9.41
N VAL A 139 -5.90 -7.02 -10.34
CA VAL A 139 -4.60 -6.60 -10.86
C VAL A 139 -4.75 -6.33 -12.35
N LEU A 140 -4.28 -5.16 -12.78
CA LEU A 140 -4.39 -4.63 -14.13
C LEU A 140 -3.01 -4.53 -14.79
N ASN A 141 -2.98 -4.74 -16.11
CA ASN A 141 -1.92 -4.23 -16.97
C ASN A 141 -2.34 -2.87 -17.51
N THR A 142 -1.67 -1.81 -17.08
CA THR A 142 -1.99 -0.42 -17.40
C THR A 142 -1.59 0.00 -18.82
N ASN A 143 -0.79 -0.82 -19.52
CA ASN A 143 -0.42 -0.57 -20.90
C ASN A 143 -1.52 -1.00 -21.87
N SER A 144 -2.26 -2.07 -21.53
CA SER A 144 -3.38 -2.58 -22.33
C SER A 144 -4.51 -1.55 -22.53
N ALA A 145 -4.59 -0.55 -21.64
CA ALA A 145 -5.55 0.56 -21.72
C ALA A 145 -5.19 1.62 -22.78
N LYS A 146 -3.98 1.59 -23.37
CA LYS A 146 -3.55 2.54 -24.42
C LYS A 146 -3.83 2.05 -25.84
N SER A 147 -4.28 0.81 -26.00
CA SER A 147 -4.54 0.16 -27.30
C SER A 147 -6.03 0.03 -27.63
N ALA A 148 -6.89 0.88 -27.06
CA ALA A 148 -8.33 0.97 -27.36
C ALA A 148 -8.68 2.35 -27.93
#